data_AF-A0A2A4PBU1-F1
#
_entry.id   AF-A0A2A4PBU1-F1
#
_cell.length_a   1.000
_cell.length_b   1.000
_cell.length_c   1.000
_cell.angle_alpha   90.00
_cell.angle_beta   90.00
_cell.angle_gamma   90.00
#
_symmetry.space_group_name_H-M   'P 1'
#
loop_
_entity.id
_entity.type
_entity.pdbx_description
1 polymer ?
#
loop_
_entity_poly.entity_id
_entity_poly.type
_entity_poly.pdbx_seq_one_letter_code
_entity_poly.pdbx_strand_id
1 'polypeptide(L)'
;MRDTDVLVLDCLSILIIEDSENMSTLLRAMLQAFGARRISSTLTADTSADDLYHFRPDIIIMDWYLNSLRASEFMRKLRHKDNPHAGIPVIAITAETRKSVVIDALSFGVDNIMSKPLSAQSLYDRLLILVTEDRKIIRINDYVGPLTPAHRAMVAREIMDQVQRLASEEDGEYSDDTQSVTIAI
;
A
#
# COMPACT_ATOMS: atom_id res chain seq x y z
N MET A 1 -16.19 -31.04 -3.56
CA MET A 1 -14.95 -30.24 -3.67
C MET A 1 -14.98 -29.64 -5.06
N ARG A 2 -15.24 -28.33 -5.21
CA ARG A 2 -15.35 -27.70 -6.52
C ARG A 2 -13.95 -27.35 -7.01
N ASP A 3 -13.56 -27.91 -8.16
CA ASP A 3 -12.27 -27.77 -8.86
C ASP A 3 -12.03 -26.36 -9.45
N THR A 4 -12.50 -25.29 -8.81
CA THR A 4 -12.44 -23.93 -9.40
C THR A 4 -11.79 -22.87 -8.50
N ASP A 5 -11.40 -23.23 -7.27
CA ASP A 5 -10.84 -22.28 -6.29
C ASP A 5 -9.34 -22.50 -6.02
N VAL A 6 -8.60 -23.04 -6.99
CA VAL A 6 -7.13 -23.01 -6.92
C VAL A 6 -6.70 -21.62 -7.34
N LEU A 7 -6.26 -20.82 -6.37
CA LEU A 7 -5.63 -19.54 -6.66
C LEU A 7 -4.56 -19.76 -7.73
N VAL A 8 -4.64 -19.03 -8.84
CA VAL A 8 -3.66 -19.08 -9.92
C VAL A 8 -2.42 -18.31 -9.45
N LEU A 9 -1.76 -18.81 -8.40
CA LEU A 9 -0.50 -18.26 -7.92
C LEU A 9 0.66 -18.58 -8.86
N ASP A 10 0.49 -19.54 -9.77
CA ASP A 10 1.52 -19.96 -10.72
C ASP A 10 1.88 -18.84 -11.72
N CYS A 11 0.96 -17.91 -12.00
CA CYS A 11 1.18 -16.76 -12.88
C CYS A 11 1.71 -15.52 -12.14
N LEU A 12 1.55 -15.46 -10.81
CA LEU A 12 1.99 -14.33 -10.01
C LEU A 12 3.48 -14.42 -9.66
N SER A 13 4.17 -13.29 -9.79
CA SER A 13 5.49 -13.06 -9.22
C SER A 13 5.38 -12.49 -7.81
N ILE A 14 6.03 -13.13 -6.85
CA ILE A 14 6.02 -12.70 -5.45
C ILE A 14 7.44 -12.36 -5.01
N LEU A 15 7.63 -11.14 -4.48
CA LEU A 15 8.88 -10.70 -3.88
C LEU A 15 8.78 -10.78 -2.36
N ILE A 16 9.71 -11.51 -1.74
CA ILE A 16 9.87 -11.59 -0.29
C ILE A 16 10.99 -10.63 0.13
N ILE A 17 10.75 -9.77 1.11
CA ILE A 17 11.77 -8.91 1.73
C ILE A 17 11.84 -9.29 3.21
N GLU A 18 12.83 -10.08 3.59
CA GLU A 18 12.96 -10.68 4.93
C GLU A 18 14.44 -10.98 5.19
N ASP A 19 14.97 -10.49 6.31
CA ASP A 19 16.39 -10.59 6.66
C ASP A 19 16.77 -11.96 7.28
N SER A 20 15.79 -12.70 7.80
CA SER A 20 15.97 -14.07 8.28
C SER A 20 15.87 -15.10 7.15
N GLU A 21 16.98 -15.74 6.80
CA GLU A 21 17.01 -16.83 5.81
C GLU A 21 16.04 -17.97 6.14
N ASN A 22 15.88 -18.29 7.43
CA ASN A 22 14.95 -19.32 7.90
C ASN A 22 13.50 -18.92 7.61
N MET A 23 13.13 -17.67 7.89
CA MET A 23 11.78 -17.17 7.63
C MET A 23 11.52 -17.03 6.13
N SER A 24 12.49 -16.53 5.37
CA SER A 24 12.42 -16.46 3.90
C SER A 24 12.23 -17.85 3.27
N THR A 25 12.95 -18.86 3.75
CA THR A 25 12.80 -20.26 3.31
C THR A 25 11.42 -20.81 3.66
N LEU A 26 10.92 -20.54 4.87
CA LEU A 26 9.58 -20.96 5.29
C LEU A 26 8.49 -20.33 4.42
N LEU A 27 8.55 -19.02 4.20
CA LEU A 27 7.61 -18.29 3.33
C LEU A 27 7.64 -18.84 1.92
N ARG A 28 8.83 -19.04 1.34
CA ARG A 28 9.00 -19.63 0.01
C ARG A 28 8.36 -21.03 -0.06
N ALA A 29 8.59 -21.89 0.92
CA ALA A 29 7.99 -23.22 0.96
C ALA A 29 6.45 -23.18 1.04
N MET A 30 5.89 -22.28 1.84
CA MET A 30 4.43 -22.08 1.91
C MET A 30 3.86 -21.61 0.55
N LEU A 31 4.47 -20.58 -0.05
CA LEU A 31 4.03 -20.06 -1.35
C LEU A 31 4.11 -21.12 -2.47
N GLN A 32 5.18 -21.92 -2.49
CA GLN A 32 5.34 -23.03 -3.43
C GLN A 32 4.26 -24.10 -3.22
N ALA A 33 3.93 -24.42 -1.96
CA ALA A 33 2.85 -25.35 -1.64
C ALA A 33 1.47 -24.85 -2.13
N PHE A 34 1.29 -23.53 -2.24
CA PHE A 34 0.09 -22.93 -2.83
C PHE A 34 0.15 -22.82 -4.36
N GLY A 35 1.23 -23.26 -5.00
CA GLY A 35 1.38 -23.27 -6.45
C GLY A 35 2.17 -22.09 -7.03
N ALA A 36 2.69 -21.16 -6.22
CA ALA A 36 3.49 -20.05 -6.71
C ALA A 36 4.82 -20.54 -7.30
N ARG A 37 5.11 -20.13 -8.55
CA ARG A 37 6.32 -20.57 -9.27
C ARG A 37 7.38 -19.48 -9.38
N ARG A 38 6.98 -18.21 -9.38
CA ARG A 38 7.88 -17.07 -9.56
C ARG A 38 8.07 -16.37 -8.21
N ILE A 39 9.05 -16.80 -7.43
CA ILE A 39 9.35 -16.23 -6.10
C ILE A 39 10.79 -15.74 -6.06
N SER A 40 10.96 -14.44 -5.82
CA SER A 40 12.26 -13.85 -5.48
C SER A 40 12.29 -13.49 -4.00
N SER A 41 13.47 -13.48 -3.39
CA SER A 41 13.65 -13.09 -2.00
C SER A 41 14.91 -12.26 -1.85
N THR A 42 14.80 -11.16 -1.11
CA THR A 42 15.92 -10.31 -0.72
C THR A 42 15.99 -10.16 0.80
N LEU A 43 17.21 -10.04 1.31
CA LEU A 43 17.49 -9.88 2.75
C LEU A 43 17.49 -8.42 3.20
N THR A 44 17.46 -7.45 2.28
CA THR A 44 17.51 -6.02 2.62
C THR A 44 16.53 -5.20 1.79
N ALA A 45 16.06 -4.10 2.38
CA ALA A 45 15.18 -3.16 1.70
C ALA A 45 15.90 -2.35 0.61
N ASP A 46 17.23 -2.22 0.65
CA ASP A 46 17.97 -1.43 -0.34
C ASP A 46 18.02 -2.10 -1.71
N THR A 47 18.34 -3.40 -1.75
CA THR A 47 18.38 -4.17 -3.00
C THR A 47 16.99 -4.42 -3.56
N SER A 48 15.95 -4.30 -2.72
CA SER A 48 14.57 -4.49 -3.15
C SER A 48 14.13 -3.47 -4.20
N ALA A 49 14.73 -2.27 -4.25
CA ALA A 49 14.43 -1.30 -5.29
C ALA A 49 14.84 -1.79 -6.68
N ASP A 50 16.04 -2.35 -6.82
CA ASP A 50 16.52 -2.93 -8.07
C ASP A 50 15.71 -4.18 -8.44
N ASP A 51 15.39 -5.00 -7.44
CA ASP A 51 14.53 -6.17 -7.63
C ASP A 51 13.13 -5.78 -8.12
N LEU A 52 12.54 -4.68 -7.65
CA LEU A 52 11.25 -4.21 -8.14
C LEU A 52 11.27 -3.95 -9.65
N TYR A 53 12.32 -3.31 -10.17
CA TYR A 53 12.44 -2.99 -11.59
C TYR A 53 12.75 -4.22 -12.46
N HIS A 54 13.60 -5.13 -11.96
CA HIS A 54 14.03 -6.32 -12.70
C HIS A 54 13.03 -7.48 -12.61
N PHE A 55 12.56 -7.79 -11.40
CA PHE A 55 11.68 -8.91 -11.13
C PHE A 55 10.21 -8.58 -11.42
N ARG A 56 9.81 -7.31 -11.26
CA ARG A 56 8.44 -6.80 -11.47
C ARG A 56 7.39 -7.64 -10.74
N PRO A 57 7.43 -7.69 -9.40
CA PRO A 57 6.51 -8.50 -8.63
C PRO A 57 5.06 -8.02 -8.77
N ASP A 58 4.14 -8.98 -8.70
CA ASP A 58 2.70 -8.73 -8.58
C ASP A 58 2.30 -8.57 -7.11
N ILE A 59 3.06 -9.13 -6.18
CA ILE A 59 2.84 -9.05 -4.73
C ILE A 59 4.19 -8.92 -4.01
N ILE A 60 4.23 -8.09 -2.98
CA ILE A 60 5.35 -8.00 -2.03
C ILE A 60 4.90 -8.55 -0.67
N ILE A 61 5.72 -9.41 -0.09
CA ILE A 61 5.62 -9.85 1.30
C ILE A 61 6.87 -9.33 2.01
N MET A 62 6.71 -8.53 3.05
CA MET A 62 7.86 -7.92 3.73
C MET A 62 7.80 -8.06 5.24
N ASP A 63 8.94 -8.25 5.89
CA ASP A 63 9.05 -8.02 7.33
C ASP A 63 8.88 -6.52 7.62
N TRP A 64 8.07 -6.18 8.61
CA TRP A 64 7.90 -4.80 9.05
C TRP A 64 9.13 -4.27 9.82
N TYR A 65 9.92 -5.16 10.44
CA TYR A 65 11.09 -4.82 11.25
C TYR A 65 12.41 -5.29 10.60
N LEU A 66 12.60 -4.90 9.35
CA LEU A 66 13.73 -5.23 8.47
C LEU A 66 15.06 -4.53 8.84
N ASN A 67 15.77 -4.96 9.90
CA ASN A 67 17.09 -4.42 10.29
C ASN A 67 17.20 -2.86 10.19
N SER A 68 18.38 -2.33 9.82
CA SER A 68 18.74 -0.89 9.82
C SER A 68 17.89 0.00 8.91
N LEU A 69 17.04 -0.57 8.04
CA LEU A 69 16.05 0.16 7.24
C LEU A 69 14.67 -0.04 7.83
N ARG A 70 13.99 1.07 8.14
CA ARG A 70 12.60 0.97 8.53
C ARG A 70 11.79 0.60 7.29
N ALA A 71 11.00 -0.48 7.35
CA ALA A 71 10.07 -0.87 6.29
C ALA A 71 9.21 0.30 5.81
N SER A 72 8.93 1.26 6.68
CA SER A 72 8.28 2.53 6.38
C SER A 72 9.00 3.39 5.34
N GLU A 73 10.33 3.39 5.27
CA GLU A 73 11.08 4.12 4.24
C GLU A 73 10.95 3.47 2.87
N PHE A 74 11.04 2.13 2.83
CA PHE A 74 10.75 1.38 1.62
C PHE A 74 9.33 1.66 1.14
N MET A 75 8.34 1.57 2.03
CA MET A 75 6.95 1.86 1.71
C MET A 75 6.75 3.29 1.24
N ARG A 76 7.40 4.28 1.86
CA ARG A 76 7.34 5.68 1.41
C ARG A 76 7.88 5.85 -0.02
N LYS A 77 9.00 5.18 -0.35
CA LYS A 77 9.57 5.20 -1.71
C LYS A 77 8.70 4.43 -2.70
N LEU A 78 8.14 3.29 -2.29
CA LEU A 78 7.26 2.46 -3.11
C LEU A 78 6.00 3.24 -3.47
N ARG A 79 5.35 3.85 -2.47
CA ARG A 79 4.09 4.60 -2.61
C ARG A 79 4.28 6.03 -3.13
N HIS A 80 5.48 6.40 -3.55
CA HIS A 80 5.72 7.72 -4.12
C HIS A 80 5.04 7.86 -5.48
N LYS A 81 4.50 9.04 -5.77
CA LYS A 81 3.70 9.32 -6.98
C LYS A 81 4.42 9.10 -8.32
N ASP A 82 5.75 9.15 -8.28
CA ASP A 82 6.65 8.97 -9.43
C ASP A 82 7.15 7.52 -9.56
N ASN A 83 6.83 6.66 -8.60
CA ASN A 83 7.20 5.25 -8.66
C ASN A 83 6.15 4.47 -9.46
N PRO A 84 6.51 3.84 -10.60
CA PRO A 84 5.54 3.07 -11.40
C PRO A 84 5.01 1.82 -10.68
N HIS A 85 5.68 1.40 -9.62
CA HIS A 85 5.33 0.23 -8.80
C HIS A 85 4.44 0.58 -7.60
N ALA A 86 3.98 1.83 -7.47
CA ALA A 86 3.23 2.30 -6.31
C ALA A 86 1.92 1.54 -6.04
N GLY A 87 1.32 0.92 -7.06
CA GLY A 87 0.11 0.10 -6.93
C GLY A 87 0.34 -1.35 -6.46
N ILE A 88 1.59 -1.82 -6.37
CA ILE A 88 1.88 -3.21 -6.01
C ILE A 88 1.36 -3.51 -4.59
N PRO A 89 0.55 -4.56 -4.40
CA PRO A 89 0.07 -4.97 -3.10
C PRO A 89 1.21 -5.42 -2.18
N VAL A 90 1.15 -5.00 -0.92
CA VAL A 90 2.13 -5.33 0.11
C VAL A 90 1.44 -5.98 1.30
N ILE A 91 1.89 -7.19 1.67
CA ILE A 91 1.60 -7.81 2.95
C ILE A 91 2.78 -7.57 3.88
N ALA A 92 2.55 -6.85 4.99
CA ALA A 92 3.53 -6.72 6.05
C ALA A 92 3.41 -7.88 7.05
N ILE A 93 4.54 -8.46 7.43
CA ILE A 93 4.64 -9.50 8.45
C ILE A 93 5.42 -8.91 9.64
N THR A 94 4.94 -9.06 10.87
CA THR A 94 5.55 -8.43 12.06
C THR A 94 5.54 -9.37 13.25
N ALA A 95 6.57 -9.36 14.09
CA ALA A 95 6.54 -10.03 15.40
C ALA A 95 5.77 -9.21 16.47
N GLU A 96 5.58 -7.91 16.24
CA GLU A 96 4.93 -7.00 17.17
C GLU A 96 3.45 -6.80 16.83
N THR A 97 2.58 -6.97 17.81
CA THR A 97 1.12 -6.95 17.65
C THR A 97 0.45 -5.74 18.29
N ARG A 98 1.22 -4.81 18.88
CA ARG A 98 0.69 -3.54 19.39
C ARG A 98 -0.09 -2.80 18.30
N LYS A 99 -1.25 -2.25 18.69
CA LYS A 99 -2.12 -1.46 17.79
C LYS A 99 -1.38 -0.31 17.10
N SER A 100 -0.40 0.30 17.77
CA SER A 100 0.41 1.38 17.20
C SER A 100 1.16 0.94 15.95
N VAL A 101 1.68 -0.30 15.92
CA VAL A 101 2.42 -0.84 14.77
C VAL A 101 1.50 -1.13 13.60
N VAL A 102 0.32 -1.67 13.88
CA VAL A 102 -0.72 -1.87 12.86
C VAL A 102 -1.12 -0.54 12.22
N ILE A 103 -1.38 0.48 13.04
CA ILE A 103 -1.74 1.82 12.57
C ILE A 103 -0.61 2.43 11.75
N ASP A 104 0.63 2.31 12.23
CA ASP A 104 1.82 2.82 11.56
C ASP A 104 1.97 2.19 10.16
N ALA A 105 1.94 0.85 10.07
CA ALA A 105 2.05 0.14 8.80
C ALA A 105 0.93 0.51 7.81
N LEU A 106 -0.32 0.58 8.29
CA LEU A 106 -1.46 0.99 7.47
C LEU A 106 -1.34 2.44 6.98
N SER A 107 -0.71 3.32 7.77
CA SER A 107 -0.44 4.71 7.36
C SER A 107 0.60 4.82 6.25
N PHE A 108 1.50 3.85 6.14
CA PHE A 108 2.45 3.74 5.03
C PHE A 108 1.88 3.03 3.79
N GLY A 109 0.62 2.60 3.84
CA GLY A 109 -0.06 2.04 2.67
C GLY A 109 0.22 0.57 2.41
N VAL A 110 0.46 -0.23 3.45
CA VAL A 110 0.40 -1.69 3.34
C VAL A 110 -1.06 -2.12 3.16
N ASP A 111 -1.28 -3.18 2.36
CA ASP A 111 -2.61 -3.67 2.05
C ASP A 111 -3.12 -4.61 3.14
N ASN A 112 -2.22 -5.42 3.70
CA ASN A 112 -2.50 -6.31 4.82
C ASN A 112 -1.34 -6.35 5.81
N ILE A 113 -1.64 -6.67 7.06
CA ILE A 113 -0.63 -6.94 8.10
C ILE A 113 -0.91 -8.28 8.77
N MET A 114 0.13 -9.06 9.03
CA MET A 114 0.08 -10.36 9.66
C MET A 114 1.08 -10.43 10.82
N SER A 115 0.67 -11.03 11.93
CA SER A 115 1.56 -11.28 13.07
C SER A 115 2.29 -12.62 12.92
N LYS A 116 3.59 -12.65 13.26
CA LYS A 116 4.35 -13.88 13.51
C LYS A 116 3.88 -14.47 14.87
N PRO A 117 3.81 -15.80 15.03
CA PRO A 117 4.02 -16.83 14.01
C PRO A 117 2.88 -16.91 12.99
N LEU A 118 3.21 -17.12 11.73
CA LEU A 118 2.24 -17.30 10.64
C LEU A 118 1.97 -18.79 10.37
N SER A 119 0.74 -19.13 9.98
CA SER A 119 0.41 -20.45 9.48
C SER A 119 0.27 -20.39 7.96
N ALA A 120 0.45 -21.54 7.30
CA ALA A 120 0.21 -21.64 5.86
C ALA A 120 -1.22 -21.19 5.51
N GLN A 121 -2.22 -21.62 6.29
CA GLN A 121 -3.60 -21.21 6.08
C GLN A 121 -3.80 -19.70 6.19
N SER A 122 -3.23 -19.06 7.23
CA SER A 122 -3.42 -17.62 7.41
C SER A 122 -2.75 -16.81 6.31
N LEU A 123 -1.61 -17.26 5.78
CA LEU A 123 -0.97 -16.62 4.63
C LEU A 123 -1.79 -16.82 3.35
N TYR A 124 -2.30 -18.03 3.12
CA TYR A 124 -3.16 -18.33 1.98
C TYR A 124 -4.42 -17.46 1.96
N ASP A 125 -5.12 -17.36 3.09
CA ASP A 125 -6.34 -16.56 3.19
C ASP A 125 -6.08 -15.07 2.88
N ARG A 126 -4.94 -14.53 3.31
CA ARG A 126 -4.56 -13.13 3.02
C ARG A 126 -4.18 -12.92 1.57
N LEU A 127 -3.48 -13.88 0.95
CA LEU A 127 -3.18 -13.83 -0.47
C LEU A 127 -4.47 -13.90 -1.30
N LEU A 128 -5.39 -14.79 -0.95
CA LEU A 128 -6.69 -14.92 -1.61
C LEU A 128 -7.45 -13.59 -1.60
N ILE A 129 -7.64 -12.99 -0.41
CA ILE A 129 -8.27 -11.66 -0.27
C ILE A 129 -7.59 -10.63 -1.17
N LEU A 130 -6.25 -10.58 -1.14
CA LEU A 130 -5.48 -9.57 -1.86
C LEU A 130 -5.58 -9.67 -3.39
N VAL A 131 -5.74 -10.88 -3.92
CA VAL A 131 -5.83 -11.12 -5.38
C VAL A 131 -7.26 -11.10 -5.89
N THR A 132 -8.25 -11.37 -5.03
CA THR A 132 -9.67 -11.41 -5.44
C THR A 132 -10.42 -10.10 -5.19
N GLU A 133 -9.98 -9.29 -4.24
CA GLU A 133 -10.68 -8.04 -3.92
C GLU A 133 -10.19 -6.86 -4.77
N ASP A 134 -11.15 -6.03 -5.21
CA ASP A 134 -10.85 -4.78 -5.90
C ASP A 134 -10.22 -3.76 -4.93
N ARG A 135 -8.91 -3.55 -5.07
CA ARG A 135 -8.17 -2.58 -4.27
C ARG A 135 -8.36 -1.17 -4.83
N LYS A 136 -8.96 -0.29 -4.05
CA LYS A 136 -9.06 1.14 -4.39
C LYS A 136 -7.72 1.82 -4.23
N ILE A 137 -7.09 2.16 -5.35
CA ILE A 137 -5.86 2.96 -5.38
C ILE A 137 -6.23 4.44 -5.45
N ILE A 138 -5.61 5.26 -4.59
CA ILE A 138 -5.79 6.70 -4.54
C ILE A 138 -4.49 7.42 -4.88
N ARG A 139 -4.59 8.68 -5.30
CA ARG A 139 -3.46 9.59 -5.46
C ARG A 139 -3.76 10.88 -4.69
N ILE A 140 -2.94 11.18 -3.68
CA ILE A 140 -3.09 12.36 -2.83
C ILE A 140 -1.71 12.91 -2.55
N ASN A 141 -1.45 14.17 -2.91
CA ASN A 141 -0.12 14.78 -2.82
C ASN A 141 0.92 13.88 -3.51
N ASP A 142 1.95 13.44 -2.77
CA ASP A 142 3.01 12.56 -3.26
C ASP A 142 2.74 11.07 -3.02
N TYR A 143 1.58 10.72 -2.46
CA TYR A 143 1.18 9.33 -2.18
C TYR A 143 0.36 8.73 -3.31
N VAL A 144 0.72 7.51 -3.72
CA VAL A 144 -0.06 6.62 -4.58
C VAL A 144 -0.08 5.24 -3.93
N GLY A 145 -1.27 4.69 -3.70
CA GLY A 145 -1.41 3.40 -3.02
C GLY A 145 -2.83 3.07 -2.58
N PRO A 146 -3.01 2.01 -1.80
CA PRO A 146 -4.33 1.58 -1.34
C PRO A 146 -4.97 2.60 -0.39
N LEU A 147 -6.29 2.78 -0.51
CA LEU A 147 -7.10 3.54 0.46
C LEU A 147 -7.25 2.75 1.77
N THR A 148 -6.22 2.80 2.61
CA THR A 148 -6.28 2.19 3.95
C THR A 148 -7.18 3.01 4.89
N PRO A 149 -7.59 2.46 6.05
CA PRO A 149 -8.29 3.24 7.07
C PRO A 149 -7.58 4.52 7.50
N ALA A 150 -6.24 4.50 7.54
CA ALA A 150 -5.44 5.68 7.87
C ALA A 150 -5.55 6.76 6.78
N HIS A 151 -5.56 6.37 5.50
CA HIS A 151 -5.69 7.30 4.38
C HIS A 151 -7.09 7.94 4.30
N ARG A 152 -8.15 7.26 4.74
CA ARG A 152 -9.50 7.86 4.79
C ARG A 152 -9.52 9.15 5.63
N ALA A 153 -8.79 9.18 6.74
CA ALA A 153 -8.66 10.38 7.56
C ALA A 153 -7.84 11.48 6.84
N MET A 154 -6.81 11.11 6.07
CA MET A 154 -6.03 12.06 5.27
C MET A 154 -6.86 12.66 4.13
N VAL A 155 -7.63 11.83 3.41
CA VAL A 155 -8.54 12.28 2.35
C VAL A 155 -9.55 13.28 2.91
N ALA A 156 -10.16 12.96 4.05
CA ALA A 156 -11.14 13.83 4.69
C ALA A 156 -10.55 15.20 5.04
N ARG A 157 -9.31 15.25 5.55
CA ARG A 157 -8.61 16.50 5.84
C ARG A 157 -8.33 17.32 4.58
N GLU A 158 -7.81 16.68 3.52
CA GLU A 158 -7.54 17.37 2.25
C GLU A 158 -8.83 17.95 1.65
N ILE A 159 -9.94 17.21 1.69
CA ILE A 159 -11.25 17.71 1.24
C ILE A 159 -11.67 18.93 2.08
N MET A 160 -11.53 18.87 3.41
CA MET A 160 -11.87 20.00 4.28
C MET A 160 -11.03 21.24 3.96
N ASP A 161 -9.72 21.07 3.78
CA ASP A 161 -8.79 22.17 3.46
C ASP A 161 -9.09 22.77 2.08
N GLN A 162 -9.54 21.96 1.11
CA GLN A 162 -9.98 22.46 -0.20
C GLN A 162 -11.29 23.25 -0.11
N VAL A 163 -12.29 22.74 0.63
CA VAL A 163 -13.55 23.45 0.84
C VAL A 163 -13.33 24.81 1.52
N GLN A 164 -12.44 24.87 2.51
CA GLN A 164 -12.10 26.12 3.19
C GLN A 164 -11.40 27.13 2.26
N ARG A 165 -10.50 26.66 1.39
CA ARG A 165 -9.85 27.53 0.39
C ARG A 165 -10.86 28.13 -0.59
N LEU A 166 -11.76 27.32 -1.13
CA LEU A 166 -12.81 27.76 -2.04
C LEU A 166 -13.75 28.79 -1.39
N ALA A 167 -14.17 28.54 -0.14
CA ALA A 167 -15.00 29.49 0.60
C ALA A 167 -14.28 30.84 0.86
N SER A 168 -12.96 30.82 1.04
CA SER A 168 -12.17 32.04 1.25
C SER A 168 -11.94 32.84 -0.03
N GLU A 169 -11.99 32.18 -1.19
CA GLU A 169 -11.84 32.81 -2.52
C GLU A 169 -13.15 33.48 -2.97
N GLU A 170 -14.31 32.91 -2.66
CA GLU A 170 -15.62 33.51 -2.95
C GLU A 170 -15.90 34.79 -2.14
N ASP A 171 -15.38 34.90 -0.91
CA ASP A 171 -15.49 36.11 -0.08
C ASP A 171 -14.57 37.26 -0.56
N GLY A 172 -13.64 36.99 -1.49
CA GLY A 172 -12.65 37.95 -2.00
C GLY A 172 -13.06 38.73 -3.26
N GLU A 173 -14.18 38.38 -3.92
CA GLU A 173 -14.60 38.95 -5.21
C GLU A 173 -15.74 39.97 -5.10
N TYR A 174 -16.11 40.39 -3.88
CA TYR A 174 -17.07 41.48 -3.64
C TYR A 174 -16.36 42.78 -3.22
N SER A 175 -15.61 43.39 -4.14
CA SER A 175 -15.20 44.80 -4.01
C SER A 175 -16.00 45.67 -4.97
N ASP A 176 -17.01 46.33 -4.41
CA ASP A 176 -17.60 47.62 -4.77
C ASP A 176 -17.19 48.21 -6.15
N ASP A 177 -18.04 48.00 -7.15
CA ASP A 177 -18.17 48.92 -8.28
C ASP A 177 -19.66 49.28 -8.43
N THR A 178 -20.14 50.08 -7.48
CA THR A 178 -21.41 50.81 -7.61
C THR A 178 -21.21 51.93 -8.64
N GLN A 179 -21.15 51.61 -9.94
CA GLN A 179 -21.36 52.61 -10.99
C GLN A 179 -22.85 52.68 -11.36
N SER A 180 -23.39 53.87 -11.12
CA SER A 180 -24.78 54.26 -11.32
C SER A 180 -25.25 53.99 -12.75
N VAL A 181 -26.26 53.13 -12.92
CA VAL A 181 -27.05 53.07 -14.16
C VAL A 181 -28.25 54.00 -13.98
N THR A 182 -28.19 55.18 -14.61
CA THR A 182 -29.32 56.09 -14.74
C THR A 182 -30.33 55.53 -15.75
N ILE A 183 -31.56 55.30 -15.33
CA ILE A 183 -32.68 54.99 -16.23
C ILE A 183 -33.24 56.33 -16.74
N ALA A 184 -33.17 56.55 -18.05
CA ALA A 184 -33.95 57.57 -18.73
C ALA A 184 -35.29 56.97 -19.16
N ILE A 185 -36.36 57.69 -18.84
CA ILE A 185 -37.78 57.36 -19.05
C ILE A 185 -38.17 57.56 -20.52
#